data_AF-A0A8J3QAI5-F1
#
_entry.id   AF-A0A8J3QAI5-F1
#
_cell.length_a   1.000
_cell.length_b   1.000
_cell.length_c   1.000
_cell.angle_alpha   90.00
_cell.angle_beta   90.00
_cell.angle_gamma   90.00
#
_symmetry.space_group_name_H-M   'P 1'
#
loop_
_entity.id
_entity.type
_entity.pdbx_description
1 polymer ?
#
loop_
_entity_poly.entity_id
_entity_poly.type
_entity_poly.pdbx_seq_one_letter_code
_entity_poly.pdbx_strand_id
1 'polypeptide(L)'
;MGIEYVAVYNNWVGWEKGEAPVGIVVAERIYAPDLESLVYHAMHWDHLQQGWVYDPEGNAQYLAEISEERIRGIERGEAERVTPGITGGEGLPDEDTIRWIFQWKGAPPQAEDTGY
;
A
#
# COMPACT_ATOMS: atom_id res chain seq x y z
N MET A 1 3.27 -14.46 8.57
CA MET A 1 3.45 -13.03 8.20
C MET A 1 3.22 -12.93 6.72
N GLY A 2 2.40 -11.98 6.28
CA GLY A 2 1.99 -11.83 4.89
C GLY A 2 1.76 -10.36 4.57
N ILE A 3 1.65 -10.05 3.28
CA ILE A 3 1.36 -8.70 2.81
C ILE A 3 -0.08 -8.34 3.21
N GLU A 4 -0.23 -7.19 3.85
CA GLU A 4 -1.48 -6.55 4.23
C GLU A 4 -1.78 -5.43 3.23
N TYR A 5 -3.04 -5.31 2.82
CA TYR A 5 -3.52 -4.25 1.94
C TYR A 5 -4.49 -3.38 2.73
N VAL A 6 -4.19 -2.09 2.85
CA VAL A 6 -4.98 -1.13 3.64
C VAL A 6 -5.54 -0.07 2.71
N ALA A 7 -6.85 -0.08 2.52
CA ALA A 7 -7.56 0.98 1.82
C ALA A 7 -7.78 2.17 2.75
N VAL A 8 -7.61 3.38 2.21
CA VAL A 8 -7.76 4.65 2.92
C VAL A 8 -8.95 5.42 2.35
N TYR A 9 -9.81 5.95 3.21
CA TYR A 9 -11.01 6.69 2.84
C TYR A 9 -10.96 8.17 3.29
N ASN A 10 -11.66 9.03 2.55
CA ASN A 10 -11.75 10.46 2.86
C ASN A 10 -12.59 10.77 4.10
N ASN A 11 -13.54 9.90 4.43
CA ASN A 11 -14.46 10.09 5.55
C ASN A 11 -14.74 8.78 6.30
N TRP A 12 -15.42 8.92 7.42
CA TRP A 12 -15.62 7.93 8.49
C TRP A 12 -16.62 6.83 8.09
N VAL A 13 -17.38 7.03 7.00
CA VAL A 13 -18.44 6.11 6.53
C VAL A 13 -18.26 5.72 5.06
N GLY A 14 -17.09 6.01 4.48
CA GLY A 14 -16.85 5.87 3.04
C GLY A 14 -17.04 4.41 2.59
N TRP A 15 -16.47 3.47 3.32
CA TRP A 15 -16.59 2.05 2.99
C TRP A 15 -18.03 1.53 3.17
N GLU A 16 -18.75 1.96 4.21
CA GLU A 16 -20.13 1.53 4.49
C GLU A 16 -21.10 2.01 3.41
N LYS A 17 -20.80 3.15 2.81
CA LYS A 17 -21.58 3.77 1.73
C LYS A 17 -21.14 3.32 0.33
N GLY A 18 -20.13 2.45 0.23
CA GLY A 18 -19.59 2.00 -1.05
C GLY A 18 -18.81 3.08 -1.81
N GLU A 19 -18.28 4.09 -1.11
CA GLU A 19 -17.40 5.09 -1.70
C GLU A 19 -16.07 4.46 -2.11
N ALA A 20 -15.44 5.03 -3.15
CA ALA A 20 -14.12 4.60 -3.56
C ALA A 20 -13.07 5.02 -2.53
N PRO A 21 -12.08 4.17 -2.23
CA PRO A 21 -10.91 4.58 -1.47
C PRO A 21 -10.13 5.65 -2.22
N VAL A 22 -9.43 6.49 -1.47
CA VAL A 22 -8.58 7.57 -1.98
C VAL A 22 -7.10 7.25 -1.91
N GLY A 23 -6.75 6.17 -1.22
CA GLY A 23 -5.38 5.72 -1.08
C GLY A 23 -5.32 4.23 -0.78
N ILE A 24 -4.16 3.66 -1.01
CA ILE A 24 -3.85 2.28 -0.64
C ILE A 24 -2.43 2.22 -0.09
N VAL A 25 -2.30 1.57 1.06
CA VAL A 25 -1.02 1.23 1.67
C VAL A 25 -0.86 -0.28 1.61
N VAL A 26 0.28 -0.72 1.11
CA VAL A 26 0.68 -2.13 1.10
C VAL A 26 1.76 -2.28 2.15
N ALA A 27 1.57 -3.18 3.11
CA ALA A 27 2.49 -3.34 4.23
C ALA A 27 2.83 -4.82 4.49
N GLU A 28 4.00 -5.10 5.03
CA GLU A 28 4.36 -6.42 5.57
C GLU A 28 4.89 -6.23 6.99
N ARG A 29 4.12 -6.71 7.99
CA ARG A 29 4.53 -6.68 9.39
C ARG A 29 5.63 -7.71 9.64
N ILE A 30 6.73 -7.26 10.22
CA ILE A 30 7.83 -8.10 10.69
C ILE A 30 7.79 -8.13 12.21
N TYR A 31 7.55 -9.31 12.77
CA TYR A 31 7.62 -9.51 14.21
C TYR A 31 9.08 -9.45 14.65
N ALA A 32 9.41 -8.41 15.42
CA ALA A 32 10.69 -8.27 16.10
C ALA A 32 10.43 -8.32 17.62
N PRO A 33 10.68 -9.46 18.29
CA PRO A 33 10.33 -9.64 19.70
C PRO A 33 11.07 -8.68 20.66
N ASP A 34 12.17 -8.08 20.21
CA ASP A 34 13.05 -7.23 21.02
C ASP A 34 12.83 -5.72 20.79
N LEU A 35 11.83 -5.32 19.98
CA LEU A 35 11.56 -3.92 19.68
C LEU A 35 10.25 -3.44 20.31
N GLU A 36 10.26 -2.22 20.86
CA GLU A 36 9.05 -1.53 21.36
C GLU A 36 8.09 -1.11 20.23
N SER A 37 8.49 -1.29 18.97
CA SER A 37 7.68 -1.01 17.77
C SER A 37 7.69 -2.18 16.79
N LEU A 38 6.57 -2.35 16.08
CA LEU A 38 6.47 -3.25 14.93
C LEU A 38 7.35 -2.70 13.80
N VAL A 39 8.40 -3.42 13.42
CA VAL A 39 9.10 -3.16 12.16
C VAL A 39 8.20 -3.64 11.04
N TYR A 40 7.98 -2.82 10.02
CA TYR A 40 7.24 -3.26 8.85
C TYR A 40 7.77 -2.60 7.59
N HIS A 41 7.64 -3.32 6.48
CA HIS A 41 7.86 -2.75 5.15
C HIS A 41 6.55 -2.13 4.68
N ALA A 42 6.60 -0.95 4.07
CA ALA A 42 5.40 -0.41 3.44
C ALA A 42 5.68 0.43 2.22
N MET A 43 4.70 0.44 1.34
CA MET A 43 4.65 1.26 0.15
C MET A 43 3.24 1.83 -0.07
N HIS A 44 3.19 2.95 -0.76
CA HIS A 44 1.95 3.62 -1.14
C HIS A 44 2.07 4.21 -2.53
N TRP A 45 0.93 4.59 -3.12
CA TRP A 45 0.93 5.39 -4.33
C TRP A 45 1.14 6.87 -4.00
N ASP A 46 2.20 7.46 -4.53
CA ASP A 46 2.45 8.90 -4.47
C ASP A 46 1.82 9.57 -5.70
N HIS A 47 0.78 10.37 -5.47
CA HIS A 47 0.09 11.09 -6.55
C HIS A 47 0.92 12.20 -7.19
N LEU A 48 1.91 12.76 -6.48
CA LEU A 48 2.79 13.80 -7.01
C LEU A 48 3.85 13.19 -7.93
N GLN A 49 4.40 12.04 -7.54
CA GLN A 49 5.41 11.33 -8.33
C GLN A 49 4.80 10.39 -9.37
N GLN A 50 3.48 10.16 -9.31
CA GLN A 50 2.76 9.18 -10.11
C GLN A 50 3.46 7.81 -10.07
N GLY A 51 3.79 7.35 -8.86
CA GLY A 51 4.57 6.14 -8.68
C GLY A 51 4.38 5.49 -7.32
N TRP A 52 4.72 4.21 -7.26
CA TRP A 52 4.76 3.44 -6.01
C TRP A 52 6.03 3.77 -5.24
N VAL A 53 5.87 4.27 -4.01
CA VAL A 53 6.97 4.72 -3.15
C VAL A 53 7.08 3.81 -1.94
N TYR A 54 8.26 3.24 -1.74
CA TYR A 54 8.64 2.53 -0.52
C TYR A 54 9.00 3.54 0.58
N ASP A 55 8.16 3.61 1.62
CA ASP A 55 8.33 4.54 2.74
C ASP A 55 7.73 3.92 4.02
N PRO A 56 8.46 3.02 4.70
CA PRO A 56 7.95 2.32 5.88
C PRO A 56 7.69 3.27 7.06
N GLU A 57 8.53 4.29 7.27
CA GLU A 57 8.42 5.20 8.41
C GLU A 57 7.27 6.20 8.22
N GLY A 58 7.14 6.80 7.03
CA GLY A 58 6.04 7.71 6.72
C GLY A 58 4.68 7.01 6.76
N ASN A 59 4.60 5.77 6.26
CA ASN A 59 3.38 4.96 6.38
C ASN A 59 3.08 4.58 7.84
N ALA A 60 4.10 4.35 8.68
CA ALA A 60 3.95 4.11 10.13
C ALA A 60 3.34 5.28 10.84
N GLN A 61 3.90 6.45 10.63
CA GLN A 61 3.38 7.65 11.21
C GLN A 61 1.96 7.95 10.69
N TYR A 62 1.75 7.84 9.38
CA TYR A 62 0.44 8.10 8.78
C TYR A 62 -0.66 7.18 9.32
N LEU A 63 -0.41 5.87 9.36
CA LEU A 63 -1.37 4.89 9.86
C LEU A 63 -1.61 5.01 11.38
N ALA A 64 -0.64 5.53 12.14
CA ALA A 64 -0.81 5.81 13.56
C ALA A 64 -1.61 7.10 13.83
N GLU A 65 -1.54 8.09 12.94
CA GLU A 65 -2.23 9.38 13.08
C GLU A 65 -3.64 9.39 12.48
N ILE A 66 -3.89 8.56 11.45
CA ILE A 66 -5.21 8.47 10.81
C ILE A 66 -6.20 7.74 11.73
N SER A 67 -7.45 8.22 11.78
CA SER A 67 -8.53 7.54 12.49
C SER A 67 -8.76 6.13 11.93
N GLU A 68 -8.92 5.14 12.82
CA GLU A 68 -9.19 3.74 12.46
C GLU A 68 -10.42 3.60 11.56
N GLU A 69 -11.42 4.46 11.72
CA GLU A 69 -12.65 4.46 10.92
C GLU A 69 -12.41 4.83 9.43
N ARG A 70 -11.25 5.41 9.12
CA ARG A 70 -10.87 5.82 7.76
C ARG A 70 -10.01 4.79 7.05
N ILE A 71 -9.62 3.71 7.72
CA ILE A 71 -8.78 2.66 7.13
C ILE A 71 -9.51 1.32 7.17
N ARG A 72 -9.26 0.50 6.15
CA ARG A 72 -9.82 -0.85 6.09
C ARG A 72 -8.79 -1.82 5.53
N GLY A 73 -8.54 -2.89 6.29
CA GLY A 73 -7.84 -4.06 5.76
C GLY A 73 -8.70 -4.73 4.69
N ILE A 74 -8.16 -4.88 3.49
CA ILE A 74 -8.81 -5.50 2.34
C ILE A 74 -7.97 -6.66 1.79
N GLU A 75 -8.61 -7.53 1.03
CA GLU A 75 -7.93 -8.66 0.38
C GLU A 75 -7.21 -8.20 -0.90
N ARG A 76 -6.19 -8.94 -1.34
CA ARG A 76 -5.42 -8.67 -2.57
C ARG A 76 -6.32 -8.40 -3.78
N GLY A 77 -7.30 -9.26 -4.04
CA GLY A 77 -8.17 -9.12 -5.21
C GLY A 77 -9.07 -7.88 -5.16
N GLU A 78 -9.37 -7.37 -3.96
CA GLU A 78 -10.04 -6.08 -3.81
C GLU A 78 -9.08 -4.92 -4.03
N ALA A 79 -7.86 -5.02 -3.48
CA ALA A 79 -6.79 -4.06 -3.70
C ALA A 79 -6.50 -3.85 -5.20
N GLU A 80 -6.34 -4.93 -5.96
CA GLU A 80 -6.15 -4.89 -7.42
C GLU A 80 -7.31 -4.21 -8.15
N ARG A 81 -8.54 -4.41 -7.68
CA ARG A 81 -9.74 -3.84 -8.31
C ARG A 81 -9.85 -2.34 -8.11
N VAL A 82 -9.52 -1.85 -6.92
CA VAL A 82 -9.66 -0.43 -6.56
C VAL A 82 -8.47 0.41 -7.00
N THR A 83 -7.28 -0.19 -7.09
CA THR A 83 -6.02 0.50 -7.35
C THR A 83 -6.05 1.36 -8.62
N PRO A 84 -6.51 0.88 -9.80
CA PRO A 84 -6.55 1.72 -10.99
C PRO A 84 -7.40 3.00 -10.82
N GLY A 85 -8.43 2.96 -9.98
CA GLY A 85 -9.25 4.14 -9.65
C GLY A 85 -8.52 5.17 -8.78
N ILE A 86 -7.60 4.71 -7.94
CA ILE A 86 -6.75 5.57 -7.08
C ILE A 86 -5.60 6.16 -7.90
N THR A 87 -4.93 5.33 -8.69
CA THR A 87 -3.67 5.69 -9.37
C THR A 87 -3.87 6.45 -10.68
N GLY A 88 -5.11 6.51 -11.19
CA GLY A 88 -5.39 7.07 -12.51
C GLY A 88 -5.13 6.09 -13.66
N GLY A 89 -5.11 4.79 -13.38
CA GLY A 89 -5.02 3.72 -14.38
C GLY A 89 -3.92 2.69 -14.11
N GLU A 90 -2.95 3.00 -13.26
CA GLU A 90 -1.87 2.08 -12.93
C GLU A 90 -2.34 0.92 -12.05
N GLY A 91 -1.80 -0.25 -12.32
CA GLY A 91 -2.09 -1.46 -11.55
C GLY A 91 -1.39 -1.49 -10.19
N LEU A 92 -1.91 -2.36 -9.32
CA LEU A 92 -1.20 -2.76 -8.11
C LEU A 92 -0.04 -3.68 -8.52
N PRO A 93 1.21 -3.44 -8.07
CA PRO A 93 2.32 -4.34 -8.37
C PRO A 93 2.00 -5.76 -7.90
N ASP A 94 2.45 -6.77 -8.63
CA ASP A 94 2.29 -8.16 -8.22
C ASP A 94 3.04 -8.45 -6.92
N GLU A 95 2.71 -9.57 -6.26
CA GLU A 95 3.30 -9.90 -4.96
C GLU A 95 4.82 -10.12 -5.04
N ASP A 96 5.34 -10.64 -6.16
CA ASP A 96 6.78 -10.83 -6.35
C ASP A 96 7.51 -9.48 -6.41
N THR A 97 6.93 -8.51 -7.12
CA THR A 97 7.41 -7.13 -7.20
C THR A 97 7.33 -6.45 -5.84
N ILE A 98 6.22 -6.58 -5.11
CA ILE A 98 6.08 -6.04 -3.74
C ILE A 98 7.15 -6.61 -2.82
N ARG A 99 7.34 -7.94 -2.84
CA ARG A 99 8.38 -8.61 -2.05
C ARG A 99 9.77 -8.15 -2.43
N TRP A 100 10.03 -7.95 -3.72
CA TRP A 100 11.30 -7.40 -4.18
C TRP A 100 11.51 -5.97 -3.64
N ILE A 101 10.50 -5.09 -3.74
CA ILE A 101 10.58 -3.72 -3.20
C ILE A 101 10.90 -3.74 -1.70
N PHE A 102 10.25 -4.63 -0.95
CA PHE A 102 10.44 -4.76 0.49
C PHE A 102 11.83 -5.33 0.85
N GLN A 103 12.36 -6.28 0.07
CA GLN A 103 13.69 -6.83 0.27
C GLN A 103 14.82 -5.85 -0.10
N TRP A 104 14.66 -5.13 -1.21
CA TRP A 104 15.72 -4.29 -1.79
C TRP A 104 15.60 -2.80 -1.42
N LYS A 105 14.53 -2.42 -0.69
CA LYS A 105 14.27 -1.06 -0.17
C LYS A 105 14.32 0.03 -1.26
N GLY A 106 13.80 -0.28 -2.46
CA GLY A 106 13.91 0.61 -3.63
C GLY A 106 12.84 0.33 -4.69
N ALA A 107 12.81 1.17 -5.73
CA ALA A 107 11.87 1.04 -6.85
C ALA A 107 12.16 -0.25 -7.64
N PRO A 108 11.11 -1.00 -8.05
CA PRO A 108 11.30 -2.24 -8.80
C PRO A 108 12.01 -1.94 -10.13
N PRO A 109 12.87 -2.85 -10.63
CA PRO A 109 13.31 -2.77 -12.00
C PRO A 109 12.05 -2.79 -12.85
N GLN A 110 11.81 -1.70 -13.59
CA GLN A 110 10.71 -1.61 -14.54
C GLN A 110 10.73 -2.88 -15.38
N ALA A 111 9.62 -3.62 -15.40
CA ALA A 111 9.47 -4.80 -16.25
C ALA A 111 9.94 -4.40 -17.65
N GLU A 112 11.01 -5.05 -18.09
CA GLU A 112 11.65 -4.76 -19.36
C GLU A 112 10.58 -4.78 -20.45
N ASP A 113 10.37 -3.61 -21.03
CA ASP A 113 9.93 -3.32 -22.39
C ASP A 113 9.55 -4.58 -23.20
N THR A 114 8.26 -4.98 -23.19
CA THR A 114 7.74 -5.84 -24.26
C THR A 114 7.53 -4.99 -25.51
N GLY A 115 8.64 -4.61 -26.13
CA GLY A 115 8.72 -3.80 -27.35
C GLY A 115 9.33 -4.60 -28.50
N TYR A 116 8.47 -4.92 -29.47
CA TYR A 116 8.67 -5.43 -30.83
C TYR A 116 10.06 -5.24 -31.49
#